data_AF-A0A944CAS1-F1
#
_entry.id   AF-A0A944CAS1-F1
#
_cell.length_a   1.000
_cell.length_b   1.000
_cell.length_c   1.000
_cell.angle_alpha   90.00
_cell.angle_beta   90.00
_cell.angle_gamma   90.00
#
_symmetry.space_group_name_H-M   'P 1'
#
loop_
_entity.id
_entity.type
_entity.pdbx_description
1 polymer ?
#
loop_
_entity_poly.entity_id
_entity_poly.type
_entity_poly.pdbx_seq_one_letter_code
_entity_poly.pdbx_strand_id
1 'polypeptide(L)'
;MGVEQDRSSQSTSSLDGSGGRLFALAIAVSCLALMVWLGREDVPFVRDAIAMVTGKEPEAQTSGNPELDACLANRVGDIDQLLAEGMIKDSQYPSFKRRATSYCETQFPAGG
;
A
#
# COMPACT_ATOMS: atom_id res chain seq x y z
N MET A 1 37.88 17.38 5.30
CA MET A 1 36.59 16.66 5.43
C MET A 1 35.76 17.40 6.46
N GLY A 2 34.64 18.00 6.06
CA GLY A 2 33.68 18.58 7.02
C GLY A 2 33.07 19.93 6.61
N VAL A 3 32.04 19.85 5.77
CA VAL A 3 30.91 20.80 5.61
C VAL A 3 31.25 22.21 5.08
N GLU A 4 31.35 22.31 3.75
CA GLU A 4 31.08 23.55 3.01
C GLU A 4 29.56 23.82 3.11
N GLN A 5 29.20 24.64 4.10
CA GLN A 5 27.89 25.24 4.24
C GLN A 5 27.91 26.56 3.46
N ASP A 6 27.84 26.47 2.12
CA ASP A 6 27.78 27.65 1.28
C ASP A 6 26.36 28.24 1.28
N ARG A 7 26.34 29.54 1.50
CA ARG A 7 25.20 30.42 1.74
C ARG A 7 24.72 30.93 0.38
N SER A 8 23.44 31.31 0.28
CA SER A 8 22.83 32.10 -0.82
C SER A 8 22.23 31.25 -1.96
N SER A 9 20.96 30.89 -1.93
CA SER A 9 19.90 31.85 -2.19
C SER A 9 18.57 31.36 -1.64
N GLN A 10 18.22 31.91 -0.48
CA GLN A 10 16.84 32.00 -0.02
C GLN A 10 16.12 32.96 -0.98
N SER A 11 15.68 32.45 -2.13
CA SER A 11 14.86 33.20 -3.08
C SER A 11 13.41 33.15 -2.62
N THR A 12 13.09 33.88 -1.54
CA THR A 12 11.71 34.11 -1.12
C THR A 12 11.18 35.29 -1.91
N SER A 13 10.16 35.08 -2.77
CA SER A 13 8.98 35.96 -2.78
C SER A 13 7.90 35.63 -3.82
N SER A 14 8.15 34.81 -4.86
CA SER A 14 7.08 34.50 -5.83
C SER A 14 6.35 33.18 -5.56
N LEU A 15 6.97 32.23 -4.85
CA LEU A 15 6.39 30.90 -4.52
C LEU A 15 5.71 30.86 -3.14
N ASP A 16 5.82 31.90 -2.32
CA ASP A 16 5.11 32.02 -1.02
C ASP A 16 3.80 32.85 -1.15
N GLY A 17 3.40 33.15 -2.38
CA GLY A 17 2.08 33.71 -2.67
C GLY A 17 0.98 32.68 -2.43
N SER A 18 -0.27 33.13 -2.28
CA SER A 18 -1.44 32.27 -2.12
C SER A 18 -1.52 31.15 -3.17
N GLY A 19 -1.05 31.38 -4.40
CA GLY A 19 -0.93 30.35 -5.44
C GLY A 19 0.10 29.26 -5.13
N GLY A 20 1.27 29.61 -4.60
CA GLY A 20 2.29 28.62 -4.22
C GLY A 20 1.92 27.82 -2.97
N ARG A 21 1.16 28.42 -2.05
CA ARG A 21 0.57 27.72 -0.89
C ARG A 21 -0.48 26.68 -1.31
N LEU A 22 -1.32 27.03 -2.29
CA LEU A 22 -2.26 26.08 -2.88
C LEU A 22 -1.54 24.94 -3.60
N PHE A 23 -0.45 25.23 -4.29
CA PHE A 23 0.36 24.21 -4.95
C PHE A 23 1.05 23.28 -3.95
N ALA A 24 1.62 23.84 -2.88
CA ALA A 24 2.18 23.06 -1.78
C ALA A 24 1.12 22.18 -1.09
N LEU A 25 -0.09 22.70 -0.86
CA LEU A 25 -1.21 21.91 -0.34
C LEU A 25 -1.63 20.80 -1.30
N ALA A 26 -1.72 21.08 -2.59
CA ALA A 26 -2.05 20.08 -3.60
C ALA A 26 -1.02 18.93 -3.60
N ILE A 27 0.28 19.27 -3.52
CA ILE A 27 1.35 18.28 -3.41
C ILE A 27 1.20 17.48 -2.10
N ALA A 28 1.01 18.13 -0.96
CA ALA A 28 0.85 17.46 0.32
C ALA A 28 -0.35 16.50 0.33
N VAL A 29 -1.50 16.94 -0.20
CA VAL A 29 -2.70 16.10 -0.36
C VAL A 29 -2.42 14.94 -1.31
N SER A 30 -1.71 15.16 -2.41
CA SER A 30 -1.37 14.09 -3.35
C SER A 30 -0.43 13.04 -2.73
N CYS A 31 0.53 13.45 -1.91
CA CYS A 31 1.41 12.53 -1.17
C CYS A 31 0.62 11.71 -0.14
N LEU A 32 -0.30 12.34 0.58
CA LEU A 32 -1.19 11.63 1.51
C LEU A 32 -2.10 10.64 0.76
N ALA A 33 -2.66 11.05 -0.38
CA ALA A 33 -3.48 10.19 -1.21
C ALA A 33 -2.68 8.97 -1.72
N LEU A 34 -1.42 9.16 -2.14
CA LEU A 34 -0.54 8.07 -2.55
C LEU A 34 -0.20 7.12 -1.39
N MET A 35 0.08 7.65 -0.20
CA MET A 35 0.31 6.83 1.01
C MET A 35 -0.91 6.00 1.37
N VAL A 36 -2.12 6.59 1.31
CA VAL A 36 -3.38 5.87 1.54
C VAL A 36 -3.63 4.86 0.42
N TRP A 37 -3.32 5.19 -0.83
CA TRP A 37 -3.50 4.29 -1.97
C TRP A 37 -2.58 3.06 -1.88
N LEU A 38 -1.32 3.26 -1.50
CA LEU A 38 -0.36 2.17 -1.29
C LEU A 38 -0.69 1.35 -0.03
N GLY A 39 -1.12 2.01 1.06
CA GLY A 39 -1.47 1.36 2.31
C GLY A 39 -2.86 0.72 2.37
N ARG A 40 -3.74 0.99 1.40
CA ARG A 40 -5.11 0.47 1.34
C ARG A 40 -5.17 -1.06 1.49
N GLU A 41 -4.19 -1.76 0.93
CA GLU A 41 -4.13 -3.23 0.93
C GLU A 41 -3.37 -3.79 2.15
N ASP A 42 -2.57 -2.96 2.83
CA ASP A 42 -1.65 -3.37 3.91
C ASP A 42 -2.19 -3.10 5.33
N VAL A 43 -3.11 -2.14 5.52
CA VAL A 43 -3.59 -1.76 6.87
C VAL A 43 -5.08 -2.09 7.06
N PRO A 44 -5.43 -3.12 7.87
CA PRO A 44 -6.82 -3.54 8.08
C PRO A 44 -7.71 -2.42 8.63
N PHE A 45 -7.16 -1.55 9.49
CA PHE A 45 -7.87 -0.38 10.03
C PHE A 45 -8.30 0.64 8.98
N VAL A 46 -7.47 0.87 7.95
CA VAL A 46 -7.79 1.79 6.85
C VAL A 46 -8.88 1.18 5.96
N ARG A 47 -8.84 -0.14 5.76
CA ARG A 47 -9.87 -0.89 5.04
C ARG A 47 -11.24 -0.78 5.73
N ASP A 48 -11.28 -0.94 7.05
CA ASP A 48 -12.51 -0.83 7.84
C ASP A 48 -13.02 0.61 7.89
N ALA A 49 -12.15 1.61 8.03
CA ALA A 49 -12.54 3.02 7.99
C ALA A 49 -13.12 3.41 6.62
N ILE A 50 -12.54 2.91 5.53
CA ILE A 50 -13.05 3.14 4.17
C ILE A 50 -14.37 2.40 3.96
N ALA A 51 -14.49 1.15 4.41
CA ALA A 51 -15.73 0.38 4.32
C ALA A 51 -16.88 1.04 5.12
N MET A 52 -16.59 1.61 6.29
CA MET A 52 -17.55 2.35 7.10
C MET A 52 -18.01 3.66 6.44
N VAL A 53 -17.10 4.39 5.79
CA VAL A 53 -17.43 5.63 5.07
C VAL A 53 -18.18 5.37 3.76
N THR A 54 -17.84 4.29 3.06
CA THR A 54 -18.38 4.02 1.71
C THR A 54 -19.54 3.03 1.69
N GLY A 55 -19.81 2.33 2.81
CA GLY A 55 -20.87 1.32 2.92
C GLY A 55 -20.67 0.10 2.02
N LYS A 56 -19.49 -0.05 1.42
CA LYS A 56 -19.18 -1.11 0.46
C LYS A 56 -18.28 -2.11 1.16
N GLU A 57 -18.82 -3.29 1.48
CA GLU A 57 -18.00 -4.43 1.88
C GLU A 57 -16.95 -4.69 0.79
N PRO A 58 -15.70 -5.02 1.17
CA PRO A 58 -14.68 -5.35 0.18
C PRO A 58 -15.15 -6.62 -0.54
N GLU A 59 -15.69 -6.43 -1.74
CA GLU A 59 -16.04 -7.56 -2.60
C GLU A 59 -14.79 -8.43 -2.72
N ALA A 60 -14.94 -9.71 -2.42
CA ALA A 60 -13.88 -10.68 -2.61
C ALA A 60 -13.46 -10.58 -4.07
N GLN A 61 -12.29 -9.99 -4.29
CA GLN A 61 -11.72 -9.82 -5.62
C GLN A 61 -11.38 -11.23 -6.13
N THR A 62 -12.34 -11.88 -6.76
CA THR A 62 -12.11 -13.13 -7.48
C THR A 62 -11.25 -12.80 -8.69
N SER A 63 -10.17 -13.54 -8.88
CA SER A 63 -9.25 -13.36 -10.00
C SER A 63 -9.84 -13.77 -11.35
N GLY A 64 -11.09 -14.27 -11.35
CA GLY A 64 -11.73 -14.87 -12.53
C GLY A 64 -11.25 -16.28 -12.83
N ASN A 65 -10.27 -16.79 -12.08
CA ASN A 65 -9.77 -18.16 -12.17
C ASN A 65 -9.92 -18.86 -10.80
N PRO A 66 -10.80 -19.86 -10.68
CA PRO A 66 -11.06 -20.53 -9.40
C PRO A 66 -9.84 -21.28 -8.85
N GLU A 67 -8.93 -21.75 -9.71
CA GLU A 67 -7.68 -22.41 -9.30
C GLU A 67 -6.68 -21.42 -8.71
N LEU A 68 -6.63 -20.20 -9.26
CA LEU A 68 -5.83 -19.10 -8.71
C LEU A 68 -6.37 -18.67 -7.35
N ASP A 69 -7.69 -18.51 -7.22
CA ASP A 69 -8.34 -18.15 -5.96
C ASP A 69 -8.10 -19.22 -4.88
N ALA A 70 -8.17 -20.51 -5.25
CA ALA A 70 -7.87 -21.62 -4.34
C ALA A 70 -6.39 -21.64 -3.91
N CYS A 71 -5.46 -21.40 -4.84
CA CYS A 71 -4.03 -21.31 -4.53
C CYS A 71 -3.74 -20.17 -3.55
N LEU A 72 -4.32 -18.99 -3.81
CA LEU A 72 -4.17 -17.81 -2.95
C LEU A 72 -4.77 -18.06 -1.58
N ALA A 73 -5.99 -18.60 -1.49
CA ALA A 73 -6.64 -18.89 -0.22
C ALA A 73 -5.83 -19.87 0.65
N ASN A 74 -5.26 -20.92 0.04
CA ASN A 74 -4.45 -21.89 0.74
C ASN A 74 -3.12 -21.26 1.21
N ARG A 75 -2.34 -20.69 0.29
CA ARG A 75 -1.00 -20.17 0.61
C ARG A 75 -1.01 -18.93 1.48
N VAL A 76 -1.94 -18.00 1.26
CA VAL A 76 -2.07 -16.80 2.09
C VAL A 76 -2.64 -17.18 3.46
N GLY A 77 -3.60 -18.12 3.51
CA GLY A 77 -4.13 -18.65 4.75
C GLY A 77 -3.06 -19.31 5.64
N ASP A 78 -2.17 -20.11 5.05
CA ASP A 78 -1.01 -20.68 5.76
C ASP A 78 -0.14 -19.58 6.36
N ILE A 79 0.14 -18.50 5.61
CA ILE A 79 0.97 -17.38 6.07
C ILE A 79 0.27 -16.59 7.19
N ASP A 80 -1.05 -16.40 7.09
CA ASP A 80 -1.87 -15.77 8.13
C ASP A 80 -1.81 -16.59 9.43
N GLN A 81 -1.87 -17.92 9.32
CA GLN A 81 -1.71 -18.80 10.47
C GLN A 81 -0.31 -18.72 11.07
N LEU A 82 0.75 -18.70 10.25
CA LEU A 82 2.12 -18.52 10.73
C LEU A 82 2.32 -17.18 11.44
N LEU A 83 1.61 -16.13 11.03
CA LEU A 83 1.61 -14.84 11.72
C LEU A 83 0.87 -14.94 13.06
N ALA A 84 -0.30 -15.56 13.09
CA ALA A 84 -1.10 -15.76 14.30
C ALA A 84 -0.36 -16.62 15.35
N GLU A 85 0.42 -17.60 14.90
CA GLU A 85 1.28 -18.44 15.73
C GLU A 85 2.59 -17.75 16.14
N GLY A 86 2.85 -16.55 15.64
CA GLY A 86 4.06 -15.76 15.94
C GLY A 86 5.35 -16.35 15.34
N MET A 87 5.24 -17.31 14.41
CA MET A 87 6.39 -17.87 13.70
C MET A 87 7.01 -16.86 12.74
N ILE A 88 6.21 -15.95 12.20
CA ILE A 88 6.69 -14.81 11.39
C ILE A 88 6.34 -13.50 12.08
N LYS A 89 7.16 -12.47 11.85
CA LYS A 89 6.92 -11.11 12.35
C LYS A 89 6.03 -10.35 11.39
N ASP A 90 5.28 -9.36 11.89
CA ASP A 90 4.48 -8.46 11.04
C ASP A 90 5.29 -7.80 9.92
N SER A 91 6.56 -7.49 10.17
CA SER A 91 7.46 -6.93 9.15
C SER A 91 7.81 -7.90 8.01
N GLN A 92 7.68 -9.20 8.26
CA GLN A 92 8.00 -10.27 7.31
C GLN A 92 6.75 -10.72 6.54
N TYR A 93 5.59 -10.64 7.16
CA TYR A 93 4.28 -10.97 6.58
C TYR A 93 4.08 -10.44 5.15
N PRO A 94 4.29 -9.14 4.83
CA PRO A 94 4.06 -8.62 3.47
C PRO A 94 5.05 -9.20 2.44
N SER A 95 6.24 -9.64 2.86
CA SER A 95 7.19 -10.29 1.95
C SER A 95 6.79 -11.73 1.64
N PHE A 96 6.26 -12.45 2.63
CA PHE A 96 5.76 -13.82 2.43
C PHE A 96 4.50 -13.82 1.58
N LYS A 97 3.53 -12.95 1.89
CA LYS A 97 2.29 -12.82 1.13
C LYS A 97 2.55 -12.52 -0.34
N ARG A 98 3.43 -11.55 -0.64
CA ARG A 98 3.78 -11.17 -2.01
C ARG A 98 4.44 -12.31 -2.81
N ARG A 99 5.27 -13.14 -2.16
CA ARG A 99 5.85 -14.33 -2.79
C ARG A 99 4.81 -15.40 -3.07
N ALA A 100 3.89 -15.64 -2.13
CA ALA A 100 2.79 -16.58 -2.33
C ALA A 100 1.89 -16.14 -3.50
N THR A 101 1.53 -14.86 -3.55
CA THR A 101 0.75 -14.29 -4.65
C THR A 101 1.46 -14.46 -5.98
N SER A 102 2.72 -14.03 -6.09
CA SER A 102 3.51 -14.18 -7.33
C SER A 102 3.65 -15.64 -7.78
N TYR A 103 3.80 -16.58 -6.84
CA TYR A 103 3.85 -18.00 -7.15
C TYR A 103 2.51 -18.48 -7.73
N CYS A 104 1.40 -18.14 -7.09
CA CYS A 104 0.07 -18.54 -7.55
C CYS A 104 -0.26 -17.93 -8.91
N GLU A 105 0.05 -16.65 -9.14
CA GLU A 105 -0.16 -15.98 -10.43
C GLU A 105 0.71 -16.57 -11.55
N THR A 106 1.92 -17.05 -11.22
CA THR A 106 2.80 -17.73 -12.20
C THR A 106 2.26 -19.12 -12.56
N GLN A 107 1.73 -19.85 -11.59
CA GLN A 107 1.19 -21.19 -11.79
C GLN A 107 -0.21 -21.17 -12.43
N PHE A 108 -1.01 -20.17 -12.08
CA PHE A 108 -2.40 -19.99 -12.51
C PHE A 108 -2.56 -18.53 -12.96
N PRO A 109 -2.38 -18.24 -14.26
CA PRO A 109 -2.55 -16.87 -14.74
C PRO A 109 -4.01 -16.42 -14.57
N ALA A 110 -4.19 -15.14 -14.26
CA ALA A 110 -5.51 -14.52 -14.22
C ALA A 110 -6.05 -14.37 -15.65
N GLY A 111 -7.22 -14.97 -15.93
CA GLY A 111 -7.90 -14.87 -17.22
C GLY A 111 -7.83 -16.09 -18.14
N GLY A 112 -7.66 -17.30 -17.58
CA GLY A 112 -7.77 -18.58 -18.30
C GLY A 112 -9.20 -19.09 -18.40
#